data_AF-A0AAV5TKD5-F1
#
_entry.id   AF-A0AAV5TKD5-F1
#
_cell.length_a   1.000
_cell.length_b   1.000
_cell.length_c   1.000
_cell.angle_alpha   90.00
_cell.angle_beta   90.00
_cell.angle_gamma   90.00
#
_symmetry.space_group_name_H-M   'P 1'
#
loop_
_entity.id
_entity.type
_entity.pdbx_description
1 polymer ?
#
loop_
_entity_poly.entity_id
_entity_poly.type
_entity_poly.pdbx_seq_one_letter_code
_entity_poly.pdbx_strand_id
1 'polypeptide(L)'
;FSIHTFAMLRQASTLSDTMRKFNSSMTNVLIIQAIVPLCLVVFPLIFSHIAVITNVGGPLPFSLCYLFISAHSPTHSMILLTVTPMYRKKFVEIVK
;
A
#
# COMPACT_ATOMS: atom_id res chain seq x y z
N PHE A 1 -8.48 46.05 -4.47
CA PHE A 1 -7.24 45.28 -4.29
C PHE A 1 -7.34 44.25 -3.17
N SER A 2 -7.84 44.62 -1.99
CA SER A 2 -7.90 43.72 -0.80
C SER A 2 -8.79 42.49 -0.92
N ILE A 3 -9.90 42.54 -1.68
CA ILE A 3 -10.82 41.40 -1.86
C ILE A 3 -10.15 40.25 -2.65
N HIS A 4 -9.35 40.59 -3.66
CA HIS A 4 -8.62 39.61 -4.46
C HIS A 4 -7.54 38.91 -3.62
N THR A 5 -6.81 39.66 -2.80
CA THR A 5 -5.83 39.11 -1.85
C THR A 5 -6.49 38.20 -0.82
N PHE A 6 -7.65 38.58 -0.30
CA PHE A 6 -8.40 37.77 0.66
C PHE A 6 -8.96 36.48 0.03
N ALA A 7 -9.42 36.55 -1.22
CA ALA A 7 -9.82 35.38 -2.00
C ALA A 7 -8.66 34.41 -2.24
N MET A 8 -7.47 34.94 -2.60
CA MET A 8 -6.25 34.15 -2.76
C MET A 8 -5.79 33.49 -1.46
N LEU A 9 -5.87 34.20 -0.32
CA LEU A 9 -5.55 33.64 0.99
C LEU A 9 -6.50 32.52 1.40
N ARG A 10 -7.81 32.69 1.17
CA ARG A 10 -8.82 31.66 1.42
C ARG A 10 -8.66 30.46 0.47
N GLN A 11 -8.27 30.69 -0.78
CA GLN A 11 -7.97 29.63 -1.74
C GLN A 11 -6.70 28.86 -1.35
N ALA A 12 -5.66 29.56 -0.89
CA ALA A 12 -4.43 28.93 -0.38
C ALA A 12 -4.68 28.13 0.90
N SER A 13 -5.53 28.63 1.82
CA SER A 13 -5.88 27.89 3.04
C SER A 13 -6.68 26.63 2.73
N THR A 14 -7.67 26.72 1.84
CA THR A 14 -8.47 25.56 1.40
C THR A 14 -7.65 24.55 0.61
N LEU A 15 -6.68 24.99 -0.19
CA LEU A 15 -5.70 24.12 -0.84
C LEU A 15 -4.85 23.39 0.20
N SER A 16 -4.35 24.10 1.22
CA SER A 16 -3.58 23.54 2.33
C SER A 16 -4.37 22.48 3.12
N ASP A 17 -5.62 22.76 3.45
CA ASP A 17 -6.50 21.80 4.14
C ASP A 17 -6.78 20.55 3.29
N THR A 18 -6.99 20.74 1.99
CA THR A 18 -7.18 19.64 1.04
C THR A 18 -5.91 18.81 0.92
N MET A 19 -4.74 19.44 0.84
CA MET A 19 -3.45 18.79 0.74
C MET A 19 -3.08 18.04 2.02
N ARG A 20 -3.44 18.59 3.20
CA ARG A 20 -3.27 17.93 4.50
C ARG A 20 -4.13 16.66 4.61
N LYS A 21 -5.40 16.72 4.20
CA LYS A 21 -6.29 15.55 4.14
C LYS A 21 -5.77 14.50 3.16
N PHE A 22 -5.29 14.93 1.99
CA PHE A 22 -4.68 14.04 1.01
C PHE A 22 -3.41 13.37 1.55
N ASN A 23 -2.51 14.12 2.16
CA ASN A 23 -1.28 13.58 2.75
C ASN A 23 -1.60 12.59 3.88
N SER A 24 -2.55 12.90 4.76
CA SER A 24 -2.96 11.98 5.84
C SER A 24 -3.54 10.67 5.29
N SER A 25 -4.39 10.76 4.24
CA SER A 25 -4.92 9.57 3.57
C SER A 25 -3.82 8.77 2.85
N MET A 26 -2.90 9.46 2.16
CA MET A 26 -1.77 8.83 1.48
C MET A 26 -0.85 8.11 2.48
N THR A 27 -0.55 8.71 3.64
CA THR A 27 0.28 8.06 4.66
C THR A 27 -0.36 6.76 5.16
N ASN A 28 -1.67 6.72 5.40
CA ASN A 28 -2.36 5.48 5.78
C ASN A 28 -2.25 4.40 4.68
N VAL A 29 -2.37 4.82 3.42
CA VAL A 29 -2.19 3.93 2.28
C VAL A 29 -0.77 3.36 2.22
N LEU A 30 0.24 4.21 2.40
CA LEU A 30 1.65 3.79 2.39
C LEU A 30 1.96 2.84 3.55
N ILE A 31 1.37 3.06 4.73
CA ILE A 31 1.48 2.15 5.88
C ILE A 31 0.92 0.77 5.53
N ILE A 32 -0.29 0.70 4.95
CA ILE A 32 -0.90 -0.56 4.53
C ILE A 32 -0.04 -1.25 3.47
N GLN A 33 0.43 -0.48 2.49
CA GLN A 33 1.27 -1.00 1.41
C GLN A 33 2.62 -1.51 1.91
N ALA A 34 3.18 -0.97 2.99
CA ALA A 34 4.39 -1.48 3.60
C ALA A 34 4.13 -2.76 4.40
N ILE A 35 3.04 -2.83 5.16
CA ILE A 35 2.75 -3.94 6.07
C ILE A 35 2.37 -5.23 5.33
N VAL A 36 1.50 -5.16 4.33
CA VAL A 36 0.98 -6.35 3.64
C VAL A 36 2.08 -7.20 2.97
N PRO A 37 3.02 -6.66 2.15
CA PRO A 37 4.12 -7.44 1.59
C PRO A 37 5.07 -7.96 2.66
N LEU A 38 5.30 -7.20 3.75
CA LEU A 38 6.08 -7.67 4.89
C LEU A 38 5.46 -8.91 5.52
N CYS A 39 4.14 -8.91 5.75
CA CYS A 39 3.44 -10.09 6.25
C CYS A 39 3.55 -11.28 5.29
N LEU A 40 3.40 -11.06 3.98
CA LEU A 40 3.48 -12.10 2.96
C LEU A 40 4.87 -12.72 2.81
N VAL A 41 5.95 -12.04 3.23
CA VAL A 41 7.32 -12.58 3.19
C VAL A 41 7.73 -13.14 4.56
N VAL A 42 7.48 -12.40 5.64
CA VAL A 42 7.92 -12.78 6.99
C VAL A 42 7.17 -14.01 7.49
N PHE A 43 5.85 -14.11 7.26
CA PHE A 43 5.05 -15.25 7.70
C PHE A 43 5.53 -16.60 7.11
N PRO A 44 5.67 -16.77 5.78
CA PRO A 44 6.14 -18.04 5.22
C PRO A 44 7.60 -18.35 5.57
N LEU A 45 8.45 -17.34 5.76
CA LEU A 45 9.82 -17.56 6.22
C LEU A 45 9.85 -18.15 7.64
N ILE A 46 9.09 -17.58 8.57
CA ILE A 46 8.96 -18.12 9.94
C ILE A 46 8.40 -19.54 9.89
N PHE A 47 7.36 -19.77 9.10
CA PHE A 47 6.77 -21.09 8.92
C PHE A 47 7.78 -22.12 8.40
N SER A 48 8.55 -21.76 7.37
CA SER A 48 9.60 -22.64 6.82
C SER A 48 10.71 -22.90 7.85
N HIS A 49 11.05 -21.91 8.68
CA HIS A 49 12.06 -22.08 9.72
C HIS A 49 11.59 -23.03 10.83
N ILE A 50 10.33 -22.89 11.26
CA ILE A 50 9.72 -23.82 12.22
C ILE A 50 9.69 -25.24 11.65
N ALA A 51 9.32 -25.40 10.39
CA ALA A 51 9.28 -26.71 9.73
C ALA A 51 10.65 -27.42 9.71
N VAL A 52 11.74 -26.66 9.54
CA VAL A 52 13.11 -27.20 9.64
C VAL A 52 13.42 -27.66 11.06
N ILE A 53 13.09 -26.84 12.07
CA ILE A 53 13.37 -27.15 13.49
C ILE A 53 12.58 -28.38 13.94
N THR A 54 11.34 -28.53 13.48
CA THR A 54 10.47 -29.67 13.82
C THR A 54 10.70 -30.90 12.95
N ASN A 55 11.71 -30.88 12.06
CA ASN A 55 12.04 -31.99 11.15
C ASN A 55 10.84 -32.44 10.29
N VAL A 56 9.98 -31.50 9.89
CA VAL A 56 8.87 -31.78 8.96
C VAL A 56 9.48 -32.18 7.63
N GLY A 57 9.42 -33.49 7.34
CA GLY A 57 9.88 -34.05 6.08
C GLY A 57 9.02 -33.59 4.90
N GLY A 58 9.64 -33.51 3.72
CA GLY A 58 8.97 -33.27 2.46
C GLY A 58 9.08 -31.84 1.93
N PRO A 59 8.79 -31.63 0.63
CA PRO A 59 9.02 -30.36 -0.05
C PRO A 59 7.94 -29.29 0.21
N LEU A 60 6.85 -29.66 0.89
CA LEU A 60 5.66 -28.82 1.05
C LEU A 60 5.94 -27.47 1.75
N PRO A 61 6.67 -27.41 2.89
CA PRO A 61 6.90 -26.15 3.58
C PRO A 61 7.70 -25.16 2.74
N PHE A 62 8.71 -25.65 2.01
CA PHE A 62 9.55 -24.86 1.13
C PHE A 62 8.81 -24.43 -0.14
N SER A 63 8.00 -25.32 -0.72
CA SER A 63 7.21 -25.01 -1.93
C SER A 63 6.16 -23.95 -1.66
N LEU A 64 5.45 -24.03 -0.53
CA LEU A 64 4.53 -22.99 -0.09
C LEU A 64 5.27 -21.68 0.17
N CYS A 65 6.42 -21.72 0.84
CA CYS A 65 7.23 -20.53 1.08
C CYS A 65 7.64 -19.84 -0.23
N TYR A 66 8.09 -20.61 -1.22
CA TYR A 66 8.44 -20.09 -2.54
C TYR A 66 7.24 -19.48 -3.27
N LEU A 67 6.07 -20.12 -3.18
CA LEU A 67 4.82 -19.62 -3.75
C LEU A 67 4.44 -18.27 -3.15
N PHE A 68 4.45 -18.13 -1.82
CA PHE A 68 4.14 -16.84 -1.16
C PHE A 68 5.15 -15.74 -1.50
N ILE A 69 6.45 -16.06 -1.55
CA ILE A 69 7.50 -15.11 -1.94
C ILE A 69 7.33 -14.68 -3.41
N SER A 70 6.99 -15.61 -4.30
CA SER A 70 6.72 -15.28 -5.71
C SER A 70 5.47 -14.41 -5.87
N ALA A 71 4.43 -14.68 -5.08
CA ALA A 71 3.18 -13.94 -5.07
C ALA A 71 3.30 -12.53 -4.44
N HIS A 72 4.37 -12.25 -3.68
CA HIS A 72 4.60 -10.93 -3.08
C HIS A 72 4.71 -9.83 -4.15
N SER A 73 5.42 -10.06 -5.26
CA SER A 73 5.65 -9.04 -6.30
C SER A 73 4.35 -8.62 -7.03
N PRO A 74 3.50 -9.54 -7.52
CA PRO A 74 2.22 -9.17 -8.10
C PRO A 74 1.27 -8.59 -7.05
N THR A 75 1.27 -9.10 -5.81
CA THR A 75 0.42 -8.56 -4.74
C THR A 75 0.80 -7.13 -4.37
N HIS A 76 2.09 -6.84 -4.23
CA HIS A 76 2.59 -5.48 -3.99
C HIS A 76 2.15 -4.53 -5.11
N SER A 77 2.25 -4.96 -6.36
CA SER A 77 1.83 -4.18 -7.53
C SER A 77 0.32 -3.94 -7.54
N MET A 78 -0.49 -4.96 -7.23
CA MET A 78 -1.95 -4.83 -7.10
C MET A 78 -2.32 -3.85 -5.98
N ILE A 79 -1.70 -3.95 -4.80
CA ILE A 79 -1.97 -3.05 -3.68
C ILE A 79 -1.58 -1.61 -4.04
N LEU A 80 -0.44 -1.40 -4.69
CA LEU A 80 -0.01 -0.09 -5.13
C LEU A 80 -1.04 0.51 -6.10
N LEU A 81 -1.52 -0.25 -7.09
CA LEU A 81 -2.54 0.20 -8.04
C LEU A 81 -3.92 0.44 -7.41
N THR A 82 -4.33 -0.44 -6.49
CA THR A 82 -5.68 -0.42 -5.91
C THR A 82 -5.78 0.62 -4.79
N VAL A 83 -4.72 0.77 -3.99
CA VAL A 83 -4.73 1.56 -2.77
C VAL A 83 -4.21 2.98 -3.02
N THR A 84 -3.30 3.19 -3.98
CA THR A 84 -2.83 4.55 -4.28
C THR A 84 -3.97 5.41 -4.83
N PRO A 85 -4.36 6.50 -4.12
CA PRO A 85 -5.53 7.30 -4.47
C PRO A 85 -5.40 8.01 -5.83
N MET A 86 -4.19 8.20 -6.36
CA MET A 86 -3.99 8.73 -7.71
C MET A 86 -4.58 7.82 -8.79
N TYR A 87 -4.41 6.51 -8.69
CA TYR A 87 -4.95 5.56 -9.67
C TYR A 87 -6.46 5.44 -9.55
N ARG A 88 -7.00 5.45 -8.32
CA ARG A 88 -8.46 5.46 -8.12
C ARG A 88 -9.13 6.72 -8.66
N LYS A 89 -8.54 7.90 -8.44
CA LYS A 89 -9.07 9.15 -9.01
C LYS A 89 -9.06 9.13 -10.53
N LYS A 90 -7.94 8.72 -11.15
CA LYS A 90 -7.85 8.59 -12.61
C LYS A 90 -8.78 7.54 -13.18
N PHE A 91 -8.95 6.40 -12.51
CA PHE A 91 -9.88 5.36 -12.96
C PHE A 91 -11.34 5.84 -12.92
N VAL A 92 -11.75 6.55 -11.86
CA VAL A 92 -13.07 7.20 -11.80
C VAL A 92 -13.25 8.27 -12.87
N GLU A 93 -12.17 8.97 -13.24
CA GLU A 93 -12.16 9.98 -14.30
C GLU A 93 -12.25 9.37 -15.72
N ILE A 94 -11.73 8.15 -15.91
CA ILE A 94 -11.78 7.41 -17.18
C ILE A 94 -13.10 6.65 -17.36
N VAL A 95 -13.71 6.20 -16.25
CA VAL A 95 -14.98 5.47 -16.26
C VAL A 95 -16.20 6.40 -16.32
N LYS A 96 -16.04 7.68 -15.95
CA LYS A 96 -17.05 8.72 -16.17
C LYS A 96 -16.99 9.25 -17.60
#